data_AF-A0A8E2F0B6-F1
#
_entry.id   AF-A0A8E2F0B6-F1
#
_cell.length_a   1.000
_cell.length_b   1.000
_cell.length_c   1.000
_cell.angle_alpha   90.00
_cell.angle_beta   90.00
_cell.angle_gamma   90.00
#
_symmetry.space_group_name_H-M   'P 1'
#
loop_
_entity.id
_entity.type
_entity.pdbx_description
1 polymer ?
#
loop_
_entity_poly.entity_id
_entity_poly.type
_entity_poly.pdbx_seq_one_letter_code
_entity_poly.pdbx_strand_id
1 'polypeptide(L)'
;AARLERERAARGDVQRLEAERRREEVREARFLPVARHADDVELNEELRAKDRWNDPAAGFLEAKKAGKSVTGRPLYKGAAPPNRFGIRPGYRWDGVDRGNGFEAEWFKARNRKSNRAELEYAWQMDE
;
A
#
# COMPACT_ATOMS: atom_id res chain seq x y z
N ALA A 1 -0.20 33.70 10.03
CA ALA A 1 0.98 32.82 10.05
C ALA A 1 0.90 31.75 11.13
N ALA A 2 0.77 32.10 12.42
CA ALA A 2 0.78 31.14 13.55
C ALA A 2 -0.27 30.01 13.47
N ARG A 3 -1.49 30.28 12.98
CA ARG A 3 -2.54 29.25 12.82
C ARG A 3 -2.14 28.15 11.82
N LEU A 4 -1.55 28.54 10.69
CA LEU A 4 -1.14 27.61 9.62
C LEU A 4 0.05 26.76 10.07
N GLU A 5 0.98 27.35 10.82
CA GLU A 5 2.13 26.64 11.37
C GLU A 5 1.69 25.58 12.39
N ARG A 6 0.78 25.95 13.32
CA ARG A 6 0.16 24.99 14.26
C ARG A 6 -0.56 23.86 13.55
N GLU A 7 -1.31 24.17 12.49
CA GLU A 7 -2.00 23.15 11.69
C GLU A 7 -1.00 22.19 11.02
N ARG A 8 0.09 22.72 10.45
CA ARG A 8 1.14 21.88 9.84
C ARG A 8 1.85 21.00 10.85
N ALA A 9 2.16 21.53 12.03
CA ALA A 9 2.80 20.77 13.11
C ALA A 9 1.88 19.67 13.68
N ALA A 10 0.56 19.86 13.62
CA ALA A 10 -0.41 18.87 14.06
C ALA A 10 -0.65 17.73 13.04
N ARG A 11 -0.18 17.86 11.79
CA ARG A 11 -0.30 16.81 10.77
C ARG A 11 0.75 15.73 10.97
N GLY A 12 0.40 14.49 10.63
CA GLY A 12 1.34 13.38 10.69
C GLY A 12 2.46 13.50 9.64
N ASP A 13 3.64 12.96 9.95
CA ASP A 13 4.79 12.99 9.04
C ASP A 13 4.48 12.36 7.66
N VAL A 14 3.74 11.25 7.63
CA VAL A 14 3.30 10.60 6.38
C VAL A 14 2.40 11.54 5.56
N GLN A 15 1.46 12.23 6.20
CA GLN A 15 0.55 13.17 5.52
C GLN A 15 1.30 14.35 4.93
N ARG A 16 2.38 14.80 5.59
CA ARG A 16 3.25 15.85 5.08
C ARG A 16 4.05 15.38 3.86
N LEU A 17 4.66 14.20 3.94
CA LEU A 17 5.39 13.58 2.82
C LEU A 17 4.48 13.33 1.60
N GLU A 18 3.25 12.84 1.83
CA GLU A 18 2.26 12.66 0.77
C GLU A 18 1.84 13.99 0.14
N ALA A 19 1.70 15.05 0.93
CA ALA A 19 1.37 16.37 0.41
C ALA A 19 2.51 16.97 -0.42
N GLU A 20 3.77 16.71 -0.04
CA GLU A 20 4.95 17.09 -0.82
C GLU A 20 5.02 16.29 -2.12
N ARG A 21 4.92 14.96 -2.06
CA ARG A 21 4.91 14.08 -3.24
C ARG A 21 3.82 14.47 -4.23
N ARG A 22 2.60 14.74 -3.76
CA ARG A 22 1.49 15.20 -4.60
C ARG A 22 1.79 16.53 -5.30
N ARG A 23 2.50 17.46 -4.66
CA ARG A 23 2.87 18.72 -5.29
C ARG A 23 3.89 18.51 -6.41
N GLU A 24 4.83 17.59 -6.20
CA GLU A 24 5.80 17.21 -7.22
C GLU A 24 5.12 16.50 -8.38
N GLU A 25 4.27 15.51 -8.11
CA GLU A 25 3.45 14.82 -9.12
C GLU A 25 2.66 15.82 -9.99
N VAL A 26 2.00 16.82 -9.39
CA VAL A 26 1.26 17.85 -10.13
C VAL A 26 2.18 18.75 -10.96
N ARG A 27 3.41 19.01 -10.49
CA ARG A 27 4.39 19.78 -11.25
C ARG A 27 4.89 18.98 -12.46
N GLU A 28 5.24 17.72 -12.26
CA GLU A 28 5.73 16.84 -13.34
C GLU A 28 4.62 16.49 -14.34
N ALA A 29 3.37 16.38 -13.88
CA ALA A 29 2.22 16.12 -14.75
C ALA A 29 2.02 17.18 -15.85
N ARG A 30 2.62 18.38 -15.72
CA ARG A 30 2.62 19.39 -16.79
C ARG A 30 3.41 18.95 -18.02
N PHE A 31 4.38 18.05 -17.85
CA PHE A 31 5.25 17.55 -18.91
C PHE A 31 4.80 16.16 -19.42
N LEU A 32 3.91 15.48 -18.70
CA LEU A 32 3.43 14.16 -19.08
C LEU A 32 2.46 14.22 -20.28
N PRO A 33 2.58 13.31 -21.26
CA PRO A 33 1.61 13.18 -22.34
C PRO A 33 0.27 12.64 -21.80
N VAL A 34 -0.82 12.96 -22.49
CA VAL A 34 -2.18 12.50 -22.11
C VAL A 34 -2.34 10.98 -22.24
N ALA A 35 -1.71 10.39 -23.25
CA ALA A 35 -1.76 8.95 -23.51
C ALA A 35 -0.37 8.33 -23.35
N ARG A 36 -0.33 7.11 -22.79
CA ARG A 36 0.86 6.26 -22.77
C ARG A 36 0.85 5.33 -23.97
N HIS A 37 2.01 5.11 -24.58
CA HIS A 37 2.20 4.20 -25.71
C HIS A 37 3.11 3.04 -25.33
N ALA A 38 3.28 2.09 -26.25
CA ALA A 38 4.14 0.92 -26.03
C ALA A 38 5.61 1.30 -25.74
N ASP A 39 6.06 2.44 -26.24
CA ASP A 39 7.43 2.93 -26.09
C ASP A 39 7.65 3.80 -24.84
N ASP A 40 6.65 3.93 -23.95
CA ASP A 40 6.78 4.71 -22.71
C ASP A 40 7.87 4.14 -21.79
N VAL A 41 8.93 4.94 -21.57
CA VAL A 41 10.14 4.48 -20.88
C VAL A 41 9.87 4.17 -19.42
N GLU A 42 9.19 5.06 -18.69
CA GLU A 42 8.90 4.91 -17.27
C GLU A 42 8.05 3.67 -17.00
N LEU A 43 6.99 3.48 -17.81
CA LEU A 43 6.12 2.32 -17.70
C LEU A 43 6.89 1.02 -17.99
N ASN A 44 7.73 1.00 -19.02
CA ASN A 44 8.51 -0.18 -19.38
C ASN A 44 9.53 -0.55 -18.29
N GLU A 45 10.15 0.44 -17.66
CA GLU A 45 11.03 0.22 -16.50
C GLU A 45 10.26 -0.36 -15.31
N GLU A 46 9.09 0.18 -14.99
CA GLU A 46 8.22 -0.35 -13.93
C GLU A 46 7.85 -1.82 -14.21
N LEU A 47 7.44 -2.15 -15.44
CA LEU A 47 7.05 -3.50 -15.83
C LEU A 47 8.20 -4.52 -15.79
N ARG A 48 9.43 -4.07 -16.07
CA ARG A 48 10.65 -4.88 -15.91
C ARG A 48 10.98 -5.13 -14.45
N ALA A 49 10.71 -4.18 -13.56
CA ALA A 49 10.99 -4.30 -12.13
C ALA A 49 9.99 -5.16 -11.35
N LYS A 50 8.83 -5.52 -11.95
CA LYS A 50 7.81 -6.38 -11.31
C LYS A 50 8.34 -7.79 -11.10
N ASP A 51 8.31 -8.23 -9.85
CA ASP A 51 8.69 -9.59 -9.48
C ASP A 51 7.66 -10.60 -9.99
N ARG A 52 8.14 -11.69 -10.57
CA ARG A 52 7.31 -12.76 -11.16
C ARG A 52 7.60 -14.06 -10.43
N TRP A 53 6.56 -14.68 -9.90
CA TRP A 53 6.68 -15.87 -9.05
C TRP A 53 7.30 -17.08 -9.76
N ASN A 54 7.12 -17.18 -11.09
CA ASN A 54 7.55 -18.28 -11.95
C ASN A 54 8.79 -17.96 -12.80
N ASP A 55 9.53 -16.90 -12.48
CA ASP A 55 10.70 -16.53 -13.28
C ASP A 55 11.91 -17.42 -12.91
N PRO A 56 12.41 -18.28 -13.82
CA PRO A 56 13.58 -19.11 -13.55
C PRO A 56 14.84 -18.28 -13.29
N ALA A 57 14.89 -17.03 -13.76
CA ALA A 57 16.02 -16.14 -13.53
C ALA A 57 15.98 -15.43 -12.17
N ALA A 58 14.86 -15.51 -11.43
CA ALA A 58 14.69 -14.79 -10.17
C ALA A 58 15.76 -15.14 -9.11
N GLY A 59 16.25 -16.39 -9.12
CA GLY A 59 17.30 -16.85 -8.21
C GLY A 59 18.69 -16.26 -8.48
N PHE A 60 18.93 -15.68 -9.66
CA PHE A 60 20.21 -15.02 -10.00
C PHE A 60 20.22 -13.53 -9.63
N LEU A 61 19.06 -12.96 -9.29
CA LEU A 61 18.94 -11.56 -8.91
C LEU A 61 19.31 -11.36 -7.43
N GLU A 62 19.85 -10.18 -7.11
CA GLU A 62 20.15 -9.84 -5.72
C GLU A 62 18.87 -9.70 -4.88
N ALA A 63 18.91 -10.21 -3.65
CA ALA A 63 17.79 -10.09 -2.72
C ALA A 63 17.54 -8.61 -2.36
N LYS A 64 16.29 -8.16 -2.50
CA LYS A 64 15.89 -6.80 -2.12
C LYS A 64 16.08 -6.59 -0.62
N LYS A 65 16.64 -5.44 -0.25
CA LYS A 65 16.84 -5.05 1.17
C LYS A 65 15.50 -4.99 1.91
N ALA A 66 15.52 -5.32 3.19
CA ALA A 66 14.33 -5.25 4.04
C ALA A 66 13.66 -3.86 3.98
N GLY A 67 12.33 -3.86 3.87
CA GLY A 67 11.54 -2.64 3.72
C GLY A 67 11.69 -1.67 4.90
N LYS A 68 11.93 -0.40 4.60
CA LYS A 68 11.79 0.72 5.54
C LYS A 68 10.36 1.27 5.45
N SER A 69 9.91 1.92 6.51
CA SER A 69 8.64 2.67 6.46
C SER A 69 8.73 3.87 5.50
N VAL A 70 7.58 4.44 5.16
CA VAL A 70 7.48 5.68 4.35
C VAL A 70 8.33 6.82 4.92
N THR A 71 8.47 6.88 6.25
CA THR A 71 9.30 7.89 6.94
C THR A 71 10.75 7.45 7.15
N GLY A 72 11.18 6.34 6.54
CA GLY A 72 12.56 5.81 6.64
C GLY A 72 12.87 5.04 7.92
N ARG A 73 11.92 4.94 8.86
CA ARG A 73 12.08 4.19 10.12
C ARG A 73 12.06 2.67 9.90
N PRO A 74 12.80 1.88 10.69
CA PRO A 74 12.79 0.43 10.58
C PRO A 74 11.43 -0.17 10.97
N LEU A 75 11.06 -1.24 10.26
CA LEU A 75 9.81 -1.99 10.45
C LEU A 75 10.04 -3.29 11.20
N TYR A 76 8.97 -3.83 11.78
CA TYR A 76 8.99 -5.15 12.40
C TYR A 76 9.27 -6.26 11.37
N LYS A 77 10.21 -7.13 11.73
CA LYS A 77 10.71 -8.21 10.84
C LYS A 77 9.82 -9.45 10.83
N GLY A 78 9.10 -9.73 11.92
CA GLY A 78 8.24 -10.90 12.02
C GLY A 78 6.90 -10.75 11.32
N ALA A 79 6.09 -11.81 11.38
CA ALA A 79 4.71 -11.79 10.93
C ALA A 79 3.87 -10.91 11.86
N ALA A 80 2.92 -10.16 11.29
CA ALA A 80 2.03 -9.29 12.03
C ALA A 80 0.58 -9.52 11.55
N PRO A 81 -0.42 -9.36 12.42
CA PRO A 81 -1.81 -9.43 12.00
C PRO A 81 -2.10 -8.36 10.93
N PRO A 82 -2.88 -8.69 9.90
CA PRO A 82 -3.25 -7.71 8.89
C PRO A 82 -4.19 -6.66 9.51
N ASN A 83 -4.13 -5.45 8.96
CA ASN A 83 -5.07 -4.38 9.28
C ASN A 83 -5.59 -3.74 7.99
N ARG A 84 -6.69 -3.00 8.10
CA ARG A 84 -7.35 -2.32 6.98
C ARG A 84 -6.45 -1.41 6.14
N PHE A 85 -5.39 -0.88 6.73
CA PHE A 85 -4.52 0.11 6.10
C PHE A 85 -3.19 -0.47 5.59
N GLY A 86 -2.95 -1.77 5.75
CA GLY A 86 -1.68 -2.41 5.39
C GLY A 86 -0.46 -1.87 6.15
N ILE A 87 -0.66 -1.17 7.27
CA ILE A 87 0.41 -0.54 8.04
C ILE A 87 1.17 -1.63 8.79
N ARG A 88 2.47 -1.77 8.51
CA ARG A 88 3.36 -2.70 9.22
C ARG A 88 3.69 -2.17 10.62
N PRO A 89 3.76 -3.04 11.65
CA PRO A 89 4.20 -2.61 12.97
C PRO A 89 5.62 -2.03 12.95
N GLY A 90 5.89 -1.11 13.88
CA GLY A 90 7.24 -0.59 14.08
C GLY A 90 8.19 -1.64 14.62
N TYR A 91 9.50 -1.46 14.39
CA TYR A 91 10.53 -2.42 14.77
C TYR A 91 10.57 -2.84 16.25
N ARG A 92 9.97 -2.05 17.16
CA ARG A 92 9.93 -2.31 18.61
C ARG A 92 8.71 -3.09 19.07
N TRP A 93 7.80 -3.45 18.15
CA TRP A 93 6.66 -4.29 18.50
C TRP A 93 7.16 -5.67 18.94
N ASP A 94 6.57 -6.21 20.00
CA ASP A 94 6.99 -7.45 20.65
C ASP A 94 6.34 -8.71 20.06
N GLY A 95 5.46 -8.54 19.08
CA GLY A 95 4.76 -9.64 18.40
C GLY A 95 3.45 -10.07 19.07
N VAL A 96 3.08 -9.49 20.23
CA VAL A 96 1.84 -9.84 20.93
C VAL A 96 0.72 -8.91 20.51
N ASP A 97 -0.37 -9.49 19.98
CA ASP A 97 -1.60 -8.76 19.69
C ASP A 97 -2.35 -8.46 21.00
N ARG A 98 -2.64 -7.17 21.21
CA ARG A 98 -3.37 -6.65 22.38
C ARG A 98 -4.66 -5.92 21.96
N GLY A 99 -5.11 -6.13 20.74
CA GLY A 99 -6.35 -5.57 20.23
C GLY A 99 -7.60 -6.22 20.84
N ASN A 100 -8.74 -5.59 20.63
CA ASN A 100 -10.07 -6.09 21.01
C ASN A 100 -10.68 -7.06 19.97
N GLY A 101 -9.91 -7.48 18.95
CA GLY A 101 -10.40 -8.33 17.85
C GLY A 101 -11.15 -7.61 16.73
N PHE A 102 -11.30 -6.28 16.77
CA PHE A 102 -12.08 -5.52 15.77
C PHE A 102 -11.61 -5.74 14.33
N GLU A 103 -10.30 -5.68 14.06
CA GLU A 103 -9.78 -5.84 12.70
C GLU A 103 -10.11 -7.22 12.13
N ALA A 104 -10.04 -8.28 12.93
CA ALA A 104 -10.42 -9.64 12.52
C ALA A 104 -11.92 -9.73 12.20
N GLU A 105 -12.79 -9.18 13.05
CA GLU A 105 -14.23 -9.16 12.80
C GLU A 105 -14.60 -8.32 11.58
N TRP A 106 -13.87 -7.23 11.33
CA TRP A 106 -14.06 -6.41 10.13
C TRP A 106 -13.77 -7.19 8.86
N PHE A 107 -12.66 -7.95 8.79
CA PHE A 107 -12.35 -8.79 7.64
C PHE A 107 -13.41 -9.88 7.44
N LYS A 108 -13.85 -10.55 8.50
CA LYS A 108 -14.94 -11.54 8.44
C LYS A 108 -16.24 -10.92 7.91
N ALA A 109 -16.62 -9.73 8.39
CA ALA A 109 -17.81 -9.04 7.93
C ALA A 109 -17.73 -8.68 6.43
N ARG A 110 -16.57 -8.24 5.95
CA ARG A 110 -16.37 -7.93 4.52
C ARG A 110 -16.42 -9.17 3.64
N ASN A 111 -15.81 -10.28 4.07
CA ASN A 111 -15.88 -11.55 3.35
C ASN A 111 -17.32 -12.08 3.30
N ARG A 112 -18.07 -12.01 4.41
CA ARG A 112 -19.49 -12.37 4.44
C ARG A 112 -20.32 -11.56 3.44
N LYS A 113 -20.08 -10.25 3.35
CA LYS A 113 -20.78 -9.39 2.37
C LYS A 113 -20.45 -9.78 0.93
N SER A 114 -19.18 -10.04 0.63
CA SER A 114 -18.75 -10.46 -0.71
C SER A 114 -19.36 -11.80 -1.11
N ASN A 115 -19.28 -12.79 -0.22
CA ASN A 115 -19.84 -14.12 -0.44
C ASN A 115 -21.35 -14.06 -0.68
N ARG A 116 -22.09 -13.26 0.09
CA ARG A 116 -23.53 -13.10 -0.12
C ARG A 116 -23.85 -12.50 -1.49
N ALA A 117 -23.11 -11.48 -1.92
CA ALA A 117 -23.33 -10.88 -3.24
C ALA A 117 -23.05 -11.87 -4.39
N GLU A 118 -22.04 -12.73 -4.23
CA GLU A 118 -21.71 -13.78 -5.19
C GLU A 118 -22.80 -14.87 -5.24
N LEU A 119 -23.31 -15.30 -4.08
CA LEU A 119 -24.42 -16.24 -3.99
C LEU A 119 -25.72 -15.68 -4.59
N GLU A 120 -26.04 -14.41 -4.28
CA GLU A 120 -27.20 -13.72 -4.84
C GLU A 120 -27.10 -13.64 -6.37
N TYR A 121 -25.92 -13.31 -6.90
CA TYR A 121 -25.68 -13.29 -8.35
C TYR A 121 -25.81 -14.69 -8.96
N ALA A 122 -25.23 -15.72 -8.34
CA ALA A 122 -25.35 -17.10 -8.83
C ALA A 122 -26.82 -17.55 -8.88
N TRP A 123 -27.61 -17.25 -7.85
CA TRP A 123 -29.05 -17.57 -7.84
C TRP A 123 -29.84 -16.82 -8.91
N GLN A 124 -29.51 -15.56 -9.20
CA GLN A 124 -30.15 -14.80 -10.27
C GLN A 124 -29.84 -15.32 -11.67
N MET A 125 -28.69 -15.96 -11.86
CA MET A 125 -28.28 -16.50 -13.17
C MET A 125 -28.80 -17.91 -13.42
N ASP A 126 -29.12 -18.64 -12.35
CA ASP A 126 -29.70 -19.99 -12.41
C ASP A 126 -31.24 -19.99 -12.63
N GLU A 127 -31.90 -18.83 -12.50
CA GLU A 127 -33.33 -18.59 -12.79
C GLU A 127 -33.54 -17.93 -14.17
#